data_AF-A0A1S1QVQ2-F1
#
_entry.id   AF-A0A1S1QVQ2-F1
#
_cell.length_a   1.000
_cell.length_b   1.000
_cell.length_c   1.000
_cell.angle_alpha   90.00
_cell.angle_beta   90.00
_cell.angle_gamma   90.00
#
_symmetry.space_group_name_H-M   'P 1'
#
loop_
_entity.id
_entity.type
_entity.pdbx_description
1 polymer ?
#
loop_
_entity_poly.entity_id
_entity_poly.type
_entity_poly.pdbx_seq_one_letter_code
_entity_poly.pdbx_strand_id
1 'polypeptide(L)' 'MDDVLSMVMSMDSIPTLPETDVILAELRRLPQTAETAALIDDLLEFRTQLAARSTDTDQAH' A
#
# COMPACT_ATOMS: atom_id res chain seq x y z
N MET A 1 5.08 -4.50 -16.14
CA MET A 1 5.44 -3.54 -15.08
C MET A 1 4.75 -3.95 -13.79
N ASP A 2 4.88 -5.23 -13.41
CA ASP A 2 4.00 -5.85 -12.39
C ASP A 2 4.77 -6.69 -11.37
N ASP A 3 6.10 -6.77 -11.50
CA ASP A 3 6.87 -7.84 -10.84
C ASP A 3 6.95 -7.64 -9.32
N VAL A 4 7.10 -6.40 -8.86
CA VAL A 4 7.24 -6.09 -7.42
C VAL A 4 5.89 -6.13 -6.71
N LEU A 5 4.83 -5.58 -7.33
CA LEU A 5 3.50 -5.58 -6.73
C LEU A 5 2.91 -6.99 -6.66
N SER A 6 3.08 -7.77 -7.73
CA SER A 6 2.66 -9.17 -7.81
C SER A 6 3.44 -10.05 -6.81
N MET A 7 4.73 -9.75 -6.59
CA MET A 7 5.54 -10.44 -5.57
C MET A 7 5.08 -10.10 -4.15
N VAL A 8 4.73 -8.85 -3.86
CA VAL A 8 4.19 -8.42 -2.55
C VAL A 8 2.78 -8.95 -2.32
N MET A 9 1.94 -9.04 -3.36
CA MET A 9 0.62 -9.68 -3.28
C MET A 9 0.67 -11.21 -3.23
N SER A 10 1.75 -11.83 -3.74
CA SER A 10 1.99 -13.27 -3.64
C SER A 10 2.56 -13.68 -2.28
N MET A 11 3.02 -12.73 -1.45
CA MET A 11 3.19 -12.98 -0.03
C MET A 11 1.80 -13.10 0.59
N ASP A 12 1.56 -14.23 1.25
CA ASP A 12 0.31 -14.75 1.84
C ASP A 12 -0.44 -13.79 2.82
N SER A 13 -0.12 -12.51 2.86
CA SER A 13 -0.65 -11.54 3.80
C SER A 13 -0.80 -10.17 3.15
N ILE A 14 -2.02 -9.63 3.27
CA ILE A 14 -2.34 -8.24 2.94
C ILE A 14 -1.41 -7.35 3.77
N PRO A 15 -0.63 -6.43 3.15
CA PRO A 15 0.31 -5.59 3.89
C PRO A 15 -0.41 -4.75 4.92
N THR A 16 0.21 -4.57 6.08
CA THR A 16 -0.31 -3.75 7.18
C THR A 16 -0.13 -2.26 6.91
N LEU A 17 -0.81 -1.40 7.68
CA LEU A 17 -0.66 0.06 7.58
C LEU A 17 0.80 0.53 7.65
N PRO A 18 1.62 0.11 8.63
CA PRO A 18 3.02 0.54 8.70
C PRO A 18 3.85 0.01 7.52
N GLU A 19 3.59 -1.18 7.01
CA GLU A 19 4.29 -1.71 5.82
C GLU A 19 3.93 -0.91 4.57
N THR A 20 2.65 -0.56 4.41
CA THR A 20 2.17 0.30 3.32
C THR A 20 2.82 1.68 3.37
N ASP A 21 2.96 2.27 4.57
CA ASP A 21 3.64 3.55 4.76
C ASP A 21 5.15 3.49 4.42
N VAL A 22 5.82 2.36 4.69
CA VAL A 22 7.21 2.14 4.27
C VAL A 22 7.32 2.07 2.75
N ILE A 23 6.43 1.33 2.08
CA ILE A 23 6.44 1.22 0.61
C ILE A 23 6.21 2.59 -0.03
N LEU A 24 5.26 3.38 0.47
CA LEU A 24 5.01 4.75 0.04
C LEU A 24 6.25 5.65 0.21
N ALA A 25 6.99 5.50 1.31
CA ALA A 25 8.21 6.25 1.55
C ALA A 25 9.33 5.90 0.55
N GLU A 26 9.47 4.63 0.20
CA GLU A 26 10.46 4.19 -0.80
C GLU A 26 10.07 4.64 -2.22
N LEU A 27 8.79 4.54 -2.60
CA LEU A 27 8.32 5.03 -3.91
C LEU A 27 8.54 6.53 -4.09
N ARG A 28 8.36 7.32 -3.03
CA ARG A 28 8.65 8.77 -3.05
C ARG A 28 10.13 9.10 -3.25
N ARG A 29 11.05 8.14 -3.03
CA ARG A 29 12.49 8.30 -3.29
C ARG A 29 12.87 7.94 -4.73
N LEU A 30 12.00 7.23 -5.45
CA LEU A 30 12.21 6.91 -6.86
C LEU A 30 11.96 8.16 -7.73
N PRO A 31 12.48 8.17 -8.98
CA PRO A 31 12.14 9.21 -9.94
C PRO A 31 10.62 9.33 -10.09
N GLN A 32 10.11 10.56 -9.98
CA GLN A 32 8.67 10.86 -10.14
C GLN A 32 8.29 10.81 -11.62
N THR A 33 8.23 9.60 -12.16
CA THR A 33 7.63 9.32 -13.45
C THR A 33 6.12 9.20 -13.28
N ALA A 34 5.38 9.28 -14.39
CA ALA A 34 3.92 9.07 -14.37
C ALA A 34 3.53 7.70 -13.79
N GLU A 35 4.37 6.68 -14.01
CA GLU A 35 4.18 5.33 -13.48
C GLU A 35 4.34 5.28 -11.94
N THR A 36 5.41 5.90 -11.41
CA THR A 36 5.62 6.00 -9.96
C THR A 36 4.51 6.82 -9.30
N ALA A 37 4.04 7.89 -9.95
CA ALA A 37 2.95 8.72 -9.43
C ALA A 37 1.63 7.94 -9.34
N ALA A 38 1.26 7.21 -10.40
CA ALA A 38 0.08 6.36 -10.41
C ALA A 38 0.15 5.28 -9.30
N LEU A 39 1.31 4.66 -9.14
CA LEU A 39 1.51 3.64 -8.11
C LEU A 39 1.41 4.22 -6.68
N ILE A 40 1.86 5.46 -6.46
CA ILE A 40 1.69 6.15 -5.18
C ILE A 40 0.21 6.42 -4.90
N ASP A 41 -0.56 6.85 -5.89
CA ASP A 41 -2.00 7.11 -5.74
C ASP A 41 -2.76 5.81 -5.40
N ASP A 42 -2.47 4.71 -6.12
CA ASP A 42 -3.07 3.40 -5.86
C ASP A 42 -2.76 2.90 -4.42
N LEU A 43 -1.52 3.10 -3.95
CA LEU A 43 -1.12 2.74 -2.59
C LEU A 43 -1.76 3.61 -1.51
N LEU A 44 -2.01 4.89 -1.79
CA LEU A 44 -2.73 5.79 -0.89
C LEU A 44 -4.21 5.37 -0.76
N GLU A 45 -4.83 4.95 -1.86
CA GLU A 45 -6.18 4.41 -1.85
C GLU A 45 -6.23 3.10 -1.04
N PHE A 46 -5.30 2.17 -1.32
CA PHE A 46 -5.19 0.92 -0.58
C PHE A 46 -5.01 1.15 0.93
N ARG A 47 -4.14 2.09 1.33
CA ARG A 47 -3.94 2.47 2.74
C ARG A 47 -5.23 2.96 3.39
N THR A 48 -6.05 3.71 2.65
CA THR A 48 -7.34 4.22 3.14
C THR A 48 -8.33 3.08 3.39
N GLN A 49 -8.41 2.13 2.46
CA GLN A 49 -9.24 0.92 2.62
C GLN A 49 -8.76 0.06 3.79
N LEU A 50 -7.44 -0.08 3.94
CA LEU A 50 -6.84 -0.81 5.05
C LEU A 50 -7.12 -0.13 6.40
N ALA A 51 -7.01 1.19 6.48
CA ALA A 51 -7.35 1.96 7.67
C ALA A 51 -8.82 1.81 8.04
N ALA A 52 -9.73 1.90 7.06
CA ALA A 52 -11.16 1.69 7.27
C ALA A 52 -11.43 0.29 7.85
N ARG A 53 -10.80 -0.75 7.32
CA ARG A 53 -10.95 -2.13 7.80
C ARG A 53 -10.34 -2.36 9.20
N SER A 54 -9.21 -1.73 9.50
CA SER A 54 -8.62 -1.76 10.85
C SER A 54 -9.51 -1.06 11.88
N THR A 55 -10.19 0.02 11.49
CA THR A 55 -11.11 0.75 12.38
C THR A 55 -12.40 -0.04 12.64
N ASP A 56 -12.88 -0.80 11.64
CA ASP A 56 -14.04 -1.71 11.77
C ASP A 56 -13.75 -2.86 12.76
N THR A 57 -12.49 -3.28 12.88
CA THR A 57 -12.06 -4.33 13.82
C THR A 57 -12.03 -3.83 15.28
N ASP A 58 -11.93 -2.52 15.51
CA ASP A 58 -11.90 -1.90 16.84
C ASP A 58 -13.31 -1.63 17.42
N GLN A 59 -14.37 -1.74 16.60
CA GLN A 59 -15.75 -1.49 17.05
C GLN A 59 -16.52 -2.75 17.54
N ALA A 60 -15.85 -3.90 17.61
CA ALA A 60 -16.41 -5.15 18.10
C ALA A 60 -15.70 -5.65 19.38
N HIS A 61 -15.60 -4.81 20.42
CA HIS A 61 -15.45 -5.30 21.80
C HIS A 61 -16.03 -4.36 22.83
#